data_AF-A0A2E6SXB1-F1
#
_entry.id   AF-A0A2E6SXB1-F1
#
_cell.length_a   1.000
_cell.length_b   1.000
_cell.length_c   1.000
_cell.angle_alpha   90.00
_cell.angle_beta   90.00
_cell.angle_gamma   90.00
#
_symmetry.space_group_name_H-M   'P 1'
#
loop_
_entity.id
_entity.type
_entity.pdbx_description
1 polymer ?
#
loop_
_entity_poly.entity_id
_entity_poly.type
_entity_poly.pdbx_seq_one_letter_code
_entity_poly.pdbx_strand_id
1 'polypeptide(L)'
;MADNKKLLALQKDLVSADEKKVIAAIKRVAHDGSPAVIHHLLMATFKSGSAEALEEGKKILFNIKDQNVVGELLNALKSDEFVEFRADIAASIWEAGLNAEDRLIDLVEIAVISDYTTIVEICTIIENIETGFPYDEVTEASLIINEHLHETEDENRIALLSSLAETLNSMAAE
;
A
#
# COMPACT_ATOMS: atom_id res chain seq x y z
N MET A 1 29.74 -4.00 -2.00
CA MET A 1 29.85 -5.31 -1.31
C MET A 1 29.47 -5.22 0.18
N ALA A 2 30.00 -4.25 0.94
CA ALA A 2 29.64 -4.08 2.35
C ALA A 2 28.16 -3.74 2.57
N ASP A 3 27.58 -2.88 1.73
CA ASP A 3 26.18 -2.45 1.87
C ASP A 3 25.19 -3.57 1.55
N ASN A 4 25.48 -4.39 0.53
CA ASN A 4 24.69 -5.59 0.23
C ASN A 4 24.70 -6.60 1.40
N LYS A 5 25.85 -6.76 2.08
CA LYS A 5 25.94 -7.64 3.26
C LYS A 5 25.11 -7.12 4.43
N LYS A 6 25.08 -5.79 4.64
CA LYS A 6 24.24 -5.15 5.68
C LYS A 6 22.75 -5.30 5.36
N LEU A 7 22.37 -5.10 4.10
CA LEU A 7 21.01 -5.26 3.63
C LEU A 7 20.50 -6.69 3.86
N LEU A 8 21.27 -7.69 3.43
CA LEU A 8 20.93 -9.11 3.64
C LEU A 8 20.83 -9.48 5.13
N ALA A 9 21.68 -8.90 5.97
CA ALA A 9 21.60 -9.11 7.42
C ALA A 9 20.32 -8.49 7.99
N LEU A 10 19.95 -7.29 7.56
CA LEU A 10 18.72 -6.62 7.98
C LEU A 10 17.47 -7.42 7.55
N GLN A 11 17.42 -7.85 6.29
CA GLN A 11 16.34 -8.71 5.78
C GLN A 11 16.21 -10.00 6.60
N LYS A 12 17.34 -10.64 6.93
CA LYS A 12 17.35 -11.84 7.77
C LYS A 12 16.85 -11.57 9.20
N ASP A 13 17.25 -10.47 9.80
CA ASP A 13 16.85 -10.13 11.17
C ASP A 13 15.35 -9.79 11.25
N LEU A 14 14.78 -9.16 10.21
CA LEU A 14 13.35 -8.84 10.11
C LEU A 14 12.44 -10.08 10.13
N VAL A 15 12.91 -11.21 9.58
CA VAL A 15 12.16 -12.49 9.54
C VAL A 15 12.71 -13.54 10.51
N SER A 16 13.42 -13.10 11.53
CA SER A 16 13.98 -13.96 12.58
C SER A 16 12.88 -14.57 13.46
N ALA A 17 13.10 -15.79 13.96
CA ALA A 17 12.23 -16.39 14.98
C ALA A 17 12.41 -15.78 16.38
N ASP A 18 13.50 -15.02 16.58
CA ASP A 18 13.75 -14.27 17.82
C ASP A 18 13.09 -12.89 17.74
N GLU A 19 11.98 -12.73 18.47
CA GLU A 19 11.17 -11.51 18.53
C GLU A 19 11.99 -10.26 18.85
N LYS A 20 12.98 -10.35 19.76
CA LYS A 20 13.82 -9.20 20.11
C LYS A 20 14.68 -8.75 18.93
N LYS A 21 15.12 -9.70 18.09
CA LYS A 21 15.86 -9.37 16.86
C LYS A 21 14.95 -8.74 15.82
N VAL A 22 13.71 -9.22 15.69
CA VAL A 22 12.71 -8.64 14.77
C VAL A 22 12.44 -7.19 15.14
N ILE A 23 12.11 -6.90 16.40
CA ILE A 23 11.84 -5.53 16.88
C ILE A 23 13.07 -4.63 16.67
N ALA A 24 14.27 -5.13 17.01
CA ALA A 24 15.50 -4.37 16.79
C ALA A 24 15.76 -4.10 15.30
N ALA A 25 15.43 -5.05 14.41
CA ALA A 25 15.56 -4.90 12.98
C ALA A 25 14.57 -3.88 12.41
N ILE A 26 13.30 -3.94 12.83
CA ILE A 26 12.27 -2.95 12.46
C ILE A 26 12.76 -1.54 12.78
N LYS A 27 13.25 -1.30 14.01
CA LYS A 27 13.78 0.01 14.44
C LYS A 27 14.97 0.47 13.61
N ARG A 28 15.78 -0.45 13.09
CA ARG A 28 16.91 -0.13 12.22
C ARG A 28 16.51 0.25 10.80
N VAL A 29 15.34 -0.17 10.32
CA VAL A 29 14.85 0.19 8.97
C VAL A 29 14.76 1.72 8.80
N ALA A 30 14.45 2.46 9.86
CA ALA A 30 14.43 3.93 9.84
C ALA A 30 15.75 4.58 9.36
N HIS A 31 16.88 3.89 9.52
CA HIS A 31 18.21 4.43 9.22
C HIS A 31 18.95 3.63 8.15
N ASP A 32 18.79 2.31 8.16
CA ASP A 32 19.50 1.37 7.29
C ASP A 32 18.62 0.84 6.14
N GLY A 33 17.35 1.26 6.08
CA GLY A 33 16.35 0.77 5.14
C GLY A 33 16.61 1.16 3.68
N SER A 34 16.00 0.41 2.77
CA SER A 34 15.90 0.70 1.35
C SER A 34 14.62 0.05 0.80
N PRO A 35 14.13 0.39 -0.41
CA PRO A 35 12.94 -0.26 -0.97
C PRO A 35 13.01 -1.79 -0.94
N ALA A 36 14.20 -2.37 -1.11
CA ALA A 36 14.42 -3.82 -1.06
C ALA A 36 14.10 -4.50 0.29
N VAL A 37 13.88 -3.76 1.38
CA VAL A 37 13.47 -4.35 2.68
C VAL A 37 11.97 -4.27 2.94
N ILE A 38 11.19 -3.57 2.11
CA ILE A 38 9.77 -3.31 2.37
C ILE A 38 8.99 -4.61 2.56
N HIS A 39 9.16 -5.60 1.66
CA HIS A 39 8.50 -6.90 1.82
C HIS A 39 8.83 -7.57 3.18
N HIS A 40 10.11 -7.57 3.59
CA HIS A 40 10.54 -8.14 4.87
C HIS A 40 10.00 -7.34 6.07
N LEU A 41 9.92 -6.01 5.95
CA LEU A 41 9.31 -5.15 6.96
C LEU A 41 7.82 -5.47 7.10
N LEU A 42 7.09 -5.67 6.00
CA LEU A 42 5.68 -6.05 6.02
C LEU A 42 5.49 -7.43 6.69
N MET A 43 6.33 -8.41 6.37
CA MET A 43 6.32 -9.71 7.06
C MET A 43 6.57 -9.55 8.57
N ALA A 44 7.59 -8.77 8.97
CA ALA A 44 7.93 -8.52 10.36
C ALA A 44 6.78 -7.83 11.12
N THR A 45 6.12 -6.87 10.47
CA THR A 45 5.05 -6.05 11.05
C THR A 45 3.77 -6.86 11.23
N PHE A 46 3.33 -7.54 10.17
CA PHE A 46 1.98 -8.12 10.12
C PHE A 46 1.93 -9.62 10.38
N LYS A 47 3.03 -10.35 10.15
CA LYS A 47 3.05 -11.82 10.21
C LYS A 47 3.92 -12.41 11.32
N SER A 48 4.61 -11.59 12.11
CA SER A 48 5.43 -12.08 13.23
C SER A 48 4.61 -12.56 14.44
N GLY A 49 3.34 -12.13 14.54
CA GLY A 49 2.48 -12.40 15.70
C GLY A 49 2.84 -11.60 16.96
N SER A 50 3.84 -10.71 16.90
CA SER A 50 4.22 -9.83 18.02
C SER A 50 3.47 -8.50 17.94
N ALA A 51 2.79 -8.14 19.03
CA ALA A 51 2.10 -6.86 19.15
C ALA A 51 3.08 -5.68 19.12
N GLU A 52 4.28 -5.83 19.70
CA GLU A 52 5.31 -4.79 19.67
C GLU A 52 5.89 -4.64 18.25
N ALA A 53 6.10 -5.74 17.53
CA ALA A 53 6.53 -5.67 16.13
C ALA A 53 5.48 -4.99 15.23
N LEU A 54 4.19 -5.26 15.46
CA LEU A 54 3.09 -4.59 14.75
C LEU A 54 3.10 -3.08 15.02
N GLU A 55 3.19 -2.67 16.29
CA GLU A 55 3.20 -1.25 16.67
C GLU A 55 4.40 -0.52 16.06
N GLU A 56 5.61 -1.04 16.26
CA GLU A 56 6.84 -0.42 15.77
C GLU A 56 6.90 -0.44 14.24
N GLY A 57 6.44 -1.53 13.62
CA GLY A 57 6.40 -1.69 12.17
C GLY A 57 5.49 -0.66 11.49
N LYS A 58 4.25 -0.49 12.01
CA LYS A 58 3.34 0.57 11.53
C LYS A 58 3.95 1.96 11.70
N LYS A 59 4.62 2.20 12.82
CA LYS A 59 5.31 3.47 13.09
C LYS A 59 6.36 3.78 12.03
N ILE A 60 7.12 2.77 11.59
CA ILE A 60 8.08 2.92 10.49
C ILE A 60 7.34 3.16 9.17
N LEU A 61 6.37 2.31 8.81
CA LEU A 61 5.62 2.40 7.55
C LEU A 61 4.99 3.78 7.34
N PHE A 62 4.34 4.32 8.38
CA PHE A 62 3.65 5.62 8.33
C PHE A 62 4.61 6.83 8.34
N ASN A 63 5.91 6.59 8.48
CA ASN A 63 6.92 7.66 8.49
C ASN A 63 7.99 7.49 7.41
N ILE A 64 7.79 6.59 6.43
CA ILE A 64 8.74 6.42 5.32
C ILE A 64 8.87 7.73 4.54
N LYS A 65 10.11 8.09 4.17
CA LYS A 65 10.41 9.28 3.38
C LYS A 65 10.94 8.97 1.98
N ASP A 66 11.39 7.74 1.76
CA ASP A 66 11.87 7.30 0.45
C ASP A 66 10.69 7.04 -0.47
N GLN A 67 10.53 7.88 -1.49
CA GLN A 67 9.44 7.78 -2.47
C GLN A 67 9.54 6.53 -3.36
N ASN A 68 10.74 5.93 -3.46
CA ASN A 68 10.95 4.74 -4.28
C ASN A 68 10.30 3.47 -3.70
N VAL A 69 9.70 3.54 -2.51
CA VAL A 69 9.00 2.41 -1.87
C VAL A 69 7.60 2.17 -2.41
N VAL A 70 7.00 3.15 -3.11
CA VAL A 70 5.61 3.09 -3.57
C VAL A 70 5.35 1.83 -4.40
N GLY A 71 6.25 1.51 -5.33
CA GLY A 71 6.13 0.30 -6.15
C GLY A 71 6.13 -0.98 -5.32
N GLU A 72 6.94 -1.05 -4.26
CA GLU A 72 6.99 -2.23 -3.37
C GLU A 72 5.70 -2.37 -2.53
N LEU A 73 5.11 -1.26 -2.10
CA LEU A 73 3.84 -1.26 -1.39
C LEU A 73 2.69 -1.67 -2.31
N LEU A 74 2.65 -1.15 -3.54
CA LEU A 74 1.65 -1.55 -4.54
C LEU A 74 1.77 -3.03 -4.91
N ASN A 75 2.99 -3.55 -5.06
CA ASN A 75 3.23 -4.98 -5.27
C ASN A 75 2.67 -5.82 -4.11
N ALA A 76 2.84 -5.36 -2.87
CA ALA A 76 2.30 -6.04 -1.70
C ALA A 76 0.76 -5.99 -1.67
N LEU A 77 0.15 -4.88 -2.08
CA LEU A 77 -1.30 -4.72 -2.19
C LEU A 77 -1.92 -5.63 -3.25
N LYS A 78 -1.24 -5.82 -4.41
CA LYS A 78 -1.69 -6.74 -5.46
C LYS A 78 -1.49 -8.22 -5.12
N SER A 79 -0.61 -8.52 -4.16
CA SER A 79 -0.35 -9.89 -3.71
C SER A 79 -1.47 -10.42 -2.82
N ASP A 80 -1.69 -11.74 -2.87
CA ASP A 80 -2.55 -12.44 -1.91
C ASP A 80 -1.89 -12.61 -0.53
N GLU A 81 -0.57 -12.37 -0.45
CA GLU A 81 0.19 -12.57 0.78
C GLU A 81 -0.28 -11.67 1.91
N PHE A 82 -0.73 -10.46 1.62
CA PHE A 82 -1.10 -9.46 2.63
C PHE A 82 -2.58 -9.06 2.57
N VAL A 83 -3.46 -9.93 2.06
CA VAL A 83 -4.91 -9.66 1.93
C VAL A 83 -5.52 -9.12 3.21
N GLU A 84 -5.24 -9.72 4.37
CA GLU A 84 -5.77 -9.29 5.68
C GLU A 84 -5.25 -7.93 6.14
N PHE A 85 -4.19 -7.40 5.51
CA PHE A 85 -3.48 -6.19 5.91
C PHE A 85 -3.48 -5.13 4.81
N ARG A 86 -4.22 -5.33 3.70
CA ARG A 86 -4.21 -4.40 2.57
C ARG A 86 -4.61 -2.98 2.98
N ALA A 87 -5.63 -2.83 3.82
CA ALA A 87 -6.03 -1.52 4.35
C ALA A 87 -4.88 -0.83 5.10
N ASP A 88 -4.18 -1.53 6.00
CA ASP A 88 -3.05 -0.96 6.74
C ASP A 88 -1.87 -0.59 5.82
N ILE A 89 -1.62 -1.37 4.77
CA ILE A 89 -0.58 -1.10 3.78
C ILE A 89 -0.97 0.10 2.92
N ALA A 90 -2.23 0.19 2.46
CA ALA A 90 -2.73 1.31 1.69
C ALA A 90 -2.69 2.61 2.52
N ALA A 91 -3.14 2.57 3.78
CA ALA A 91 -3.06 3.69 4.71
C ALA A 91 -1.63 4.25 4.82
N SER A 92 -0.62 3.37 4.80
CA SER A 92 0.78 3.81 4.88
C SER A 92 1.22 4.71 3.72
N ILE A 93 0.60 4.61 2.54
CA ILE A 93 0.93 5.43 1.38
C ILE A 93 0.57 6.90 1.66
N TRP A 94 -0.65 7.16 2.14
CA TRP A 94 -1.08 8.52 2.41
C TRP A 94 -0.49 9.04 3.73
N GLU A 95 -0.44 8.23 4.80
CA GLU A 95 0.11 8.63 6.11
C GLU A 95 1.58 9.07 6.01
N ALA A 96 2.37 8.38 5.18
CA ALA A 96 3.77 8.73 4.97
C ALA A 96 3.98 9.89 3.98
N GLY A 97 2.92 10.32 3.26
CA GLY A 97 2.99 11.31 2.21
C GLY A 97 3.79 10.82 0.99
N LEU A 98 3.54 9.57 0.58
CA LEU A 98 4.17 8.99 -0.61
C LEU A 98 3.41 9.41 -1.87
N ASN A 99 4.14 9.71 -2.95
CA ASN A 99 3.57 10.11 -4.23
C ASN A 99 3.08 8.89 -5.00
N ALA A 100 1.76 8.83 -5.25
CA ALA A 100 1.09 7.83 -6.07
C ALA A 100 0.33 8.45 -7.26
N GLU A 101 0.70 9.68 -7.68
CA GLU A 101 0.03 10.42 -8.77
C GLU A 101 0.06 9.66 -10.10
N ASP A 102 1.14 8.93 -10.37
CA ASP A 102 1.36 8.13 -11.59
C ASP A 102 0.93 6.65 -11.43
N ARG A 103 0.02 6.37 -10.49
CA ARG A 103 -0.41 5.02 -10.10
C ARG A 103 -1.92 4.82 -10.13
N LEU A 104 -2.68 5.67 -10.83
CA LEU A 104 -4.14 5.61 -10.84
C LEU A 104 -4.66 4.20 -11.19
N ILE A 105 -4.15 3.62 -12.28
CA ILE A 105 -4.58 2.28 -12.72
C ILE A 105 -4.26 1.22 -11.67
N ASP A 106 -3.05 1.25 -11.08
CA ASP A 106 -2.67 0.30 -10.03
C ASP A 106 -3.62 0.40 -8.81
N LEU A 107 -3.94 1.62 -8.39
CA LEU A 107 -4.83 1.88 -7.25
C LEU A 107 -6.24 1.36 -7.52
N VAL A 108 -6.76 1.58 -8.73
CA VAL A 108 -8.10 1.14 -9.12
C VAL A 108 -8.18 -0.38 -9.24
N GLU A 109 -7.17 -1.02 -9.84
CA GLU A 109 -7.06 -2.49 -9.88
C GLU A 109 -7.05 -3.09 -8.46
N ILE A 110 -6.34 -2.46 -7.52
CA ILE A 110 -6.33 -2.87 -6.11
C ILE A 110 -7.71 -2.69 -5.47
N ALA A 111 -8.40 -1.58 -5.73
CA ALA A 111 -9.71 -1.30 -5.15
C ALA A 111 -10.76 -2.35 -5.54
N VAL A 112 -10.87 -2.66 -6.84
CA VAL A 112 -11.93 -3.56 -7.35
C VAL A 112 -11.81 -5.00 -6.84
N ILE A 113 -10.60 -5.44 -6.47
CA ILE A 113 -10.36 -6.78 -5.90
C ILE A 113 -10.37 -6.82 -4.36
N SER A 114 -10.53 -5.68 -3.69
CA SER A 114 -10.33 -5.57 -2.24
C SER A 114 -11.63 -5.42 -1.46
N ASP A 115 -11.50 -5.57 -0.14
CA ASP A 115 -12.60 -5.39 0.80
C ASP A 115 -12.96 -3.91 0.98
N TYR A 116 -14.08 -3.67 1.67
CA TYR A 116 -14.60 -2.32 1.91
C TYR A 116 -13.54 -1.38 2.51
N THR A 117 -12.83 -1.83 3.56
CA THR A 117 -11.86 -0.98 4.27
C THR A 117 -10.67 -0.62 3.39
N THR A 118 -10.16 -1.55 2.59
CA THR A 118 -9.08 -1.24 1.65
C THR A 118 -9.54 -0.24 0.59
N ILE A 119 -10.76 -0.38 0.07
CA ILE A 119 -11.30 0.58 -0.92
C ILE A 119 -11.37 2.00 -0.33
N VAL A 120 -11.76 2.15 0.94
CA VAL A 120 -11.76 3.46 1.63
C VAL A 120 -10.36 4.09 1.66
N GLU A 121 -9.33 3.31 1.95
CA GLU A 121 -7.95 3.80 1.93
C GLU A 121 -7.48 4.15 0.52
N ILE A 122 -7.87 3.39 -0.51
CA ILE A 122 -7.60 3.75 -1.91
C ILE A 122 -8.29 5.06 -2.29
N CYS A 123 -9.56 5.24 -1.93
CA CYS A 123 -10.25 6.52 -2.15
C CYS A 123 -9.51 7.67 -1.46
N THR A 124 -9.05 7.46 -0.23
CA THR A 124 -8.29 8.48 0.51
C THR A 124 -6.99 8.85 -0.21
N ILE A 125 -6.23 7.89 -0.72
CA ILE A 125 -5.02 8.15 -1.51
C ILE A 125 -5.37 9.00 -2.74
N ILE A 126 -6.39 8.58 -3.50
CA ILE A 126 -6.80 9.24 -4.74
C ILE A 126 -7.29 10.66 -4.48
N GLU A 127 -8.15 10.87 -3.49
CA GLU A 127 -8.70 12.19 -3.13
C GLU A 127 -7.65 13.19 -2.64
N ASN A 128 -6.51 12.71 -2.14
CA ASN A 128 -5.39 13.57 -1.73
C ASN A 128 -4.45 13.95 -2.89
N ILE A 129 -4.70 13.47 -4.11
CA ILE A 129 -3.95 13.87 -5.31
C ILE A 129 -4.56 15.16 -5.86
N GLU A 130 -3.87 16.29 -5.70
CA GLU A 130 -4.38 17.61 -6.12
C GLU A 130 -4.20 17.90 -7.62
N THR A 131 -3.29 17.18 -8.28
CA THR A 131 -2.90 17.45 -9.68
C THR A 131 -3.92 16.97 -10.70
N GLY A 132 -4.85 16.10 -10.31
CA GLY A 132 -5.76 15.41 -11.22
C GLY A 132 -5.05 14.33 -12.03
N PHE A 133 -5.78 13.72 -12.97
CA PHE A 133 -5.29 12.59 -13.77
C PHE A 133 -5.52 12.81 -15.27
N PRO A 134 -4.68 12.22 -16.14
CA PRO A 134 -4.93 12.21 -17.58
C PRO A 134 -6.30 11.62 -17.93
N TYR A 135 -7.00 12.24 -18.90
CA TYR A 135 -8.34 11.80 -19.32
C TYR A 135 -8.40 10.35 -19.77
N ASP A 136 -7.37 9.86 -20.45
CA ASP A 136 -7.25 8.46 -20.89
C ASP A 136 -7.13 7.51 -19.70
N GLU A 137 -6.32 7.84 -18.69
CA GLU A 137 -6.23 7.06 -17.46
C GLU A 137 -7.55 7.04 -16.67
N VAL A 138 -8.25 8.19 -16.56
CA VAL A 138 -9.58 8.25 -15.92
C VAL A 138 -10.60 7.40 -16.66
N THR A 139 -10.55 7.41 -17.99
CA THR A 139 -11.45 6.60 -18.83
C THR A 139 -11.19 5.10 -18.63
N GLU A 140 -9.93 4.68 -18.62
CA GLU A 140 -9.53 3.30 -18.38
C GLU A 140 -9.91 2.84 -16.96
N ALA A 141 -9.60 3.64 -15.93
CA ALA A 141 -10.00 3.38 -14.56
C ALA A 141 -11.52 3.22 -14.40
N SER A 142 -12.29 4.12 -15.03
CA SER A 142 -13.75 4.05 -15.02
C SER A 142 -14.29 2.79 -15.69
N LEU A 143 -13.63 2.30 -16.75
CA LEU A 143 -13.98 1.04 -17.39
C LEU A 143 -13.75 -0.15 -16.44
N ILE A 144 -12.57 -0.23 -15.81
CA ILE A 144 -12.21 -1.29 -14.85
C ILE A 144 -13.23 -1.37 -13.71
N ILE A 145 -13.62 -0.21 -13.15
CA ILE A 145 -14.62 -0.15 -12.08
C ILE A 145 -15.97 -0.67 -12.56
N ASN A 146 -16.46 -0.17 -13.71
CA ASN A 146 -17.77 -0.55 -14.23
C ASN A 146 -17.87 -2.05 -14.55
N GLU A 147 -16.81 -2.65 -15.09
CA GLU A 147 -16.76 -4.10 -15.33
C GLU A 147 -16.96 -4.88 -14.01
N HIS A 148 -16.26 -4.48 -12.94
CA HIS A 148 -16.37 -5.15 -11.65
C HIS A 148 -17.71 -4.90 -10.93
N LEU A 149 -18.33 -3.74 -11.12
CA LEU A 149 -19.66 -3.43 -10.55
C LEU A 149 -20.73 -4.42 -11.04
N HIS A 150 -20.58 -4.98 -12.24
CA HIS A 150 -21.49 -5.98 -12.78
C HIS A 150 -21.26 -7.40 -12.23
N GLU A 151 -20.12 -7.66 -11.58
CA GLU A 151 -19.72 -8.97 -11.09
C GLU A 151 -19.88 -9.14 -9.57
N THR A 152 -19.93 -8.03 -8.82
CA THR A 152 -20.09 -8.04 -7.37
C THR A 152 -21.57 -7.96 -6.96
N GLU A 153 -21.95 -8.68 -5.90
CA GLU A 153 -23.28 -8.57 -5.27
C GLU A 153 -23.24 -7.77 -3.95
N ASP A 154 -22.05 -7.39 -3.48
CA ASP A 154 -21.88 -6.61 -2.26
C ASP A 154 -22.28 -5.14 -2.48
N GLU A 155 -23.47 -4.77 -2.00
CA GLU A 155 -24.05 -3.42 -2.11
C GLU A 155 -23.15 -2.32 -1.54
N ASN A 156 -22.39 -2.59 -0.48
CA ASN A 156 -21.50 -1.59 0.12
C ASN A 156 -20.28 -1.34 -0.78
N ARG A 157 -19.71 -2.40 -1.34
CA ARG A 157 -18.61 -2.28 -2.32
C ARG A 157 -19.09 -1.61 -3.59
N ILE A 158 -20.29 -1.94 -4.07
CA ILE A 158 -20.91 -1.29 -5.24
C ILE A 158 -21.02 0.21 -5.02
N ALA A 159 -21.59 0.63 -3.88
CA ALA A 159 -21.76 2.04 -3.57
C ALA A 159 -20.42 2.79 -3.52
N LEU A 160 -19.41 2.19 -2.88
CA LEU A 160 -18.11 2.83 -2.73
C LEU A 160 -17.32 2.89 -4.04
N LEU A 161 -17.32 1.82 -4.84
CA LEU A 161 -16.71 1.82 -6.17
C LEU A 161 -17.41 2.77 -7.14
N SER A 162 -18.74 2.90 -7.04
CA SER A 162 -19.48 3.90 -7.82
C SER A 162 -19.07 5.32 -7.43
N SER A 163 -18.96 5.60 -6.12
CA SER A 163 -18.45 6.88 -5.63
C SER A 163 -17.03 7.15 -6.10
N LEU A 164 -16.16 6.14 -6.12
CA LEU A 164 -14.81 6.28 -6.65
C LEU A 164 -14.81 6.68 -8.13
N ALA A 165 -15.63 6.02 -8.96
CA ALA A 165 -15.76 6.39 -10.37
C ALA A 165 -16.25 7.83 -10.57
N GLU A 166 -17.21 8.28 -9.76
CA GLU A 166 -17.67 9.69 -9.77
C GLU A 166 -16.55 10.67 -9.41
N THR A 167 -15.80 10.38 -8.35
CA THR A 167 -14.63 11.17 -7.94
C THR A 167 -13.61 11.27 -9.06
N LEU A 168 -13.23 10.15 -9.69
CA LEU A 168 -12.25 10.13 -10.79
C LEU A 168 -12.68 11.00 -11.98
N ASN A 169 -13.96 10.94 -12.37
CA ASN A 169 -14.48 11.78 -13.44
C ASN A 169 -14.40 13.29 -13.12
N SER A 170 -14.48 13.67 -11.84
CA SER A 170 -14.29 15.06 -11.41
C SER A 170 -12.82 15.51 -11.40
N MET A 171 -11.89 14.55 -11.41
CA MET A 171 -10.44 14.77 -11.35
C MET A 171 -9.74 14.65 -12.71
N ALA A 172 -10.49 14.42 -13.79
CA ALA A 172 -9.93 14.39 -15.14
C ALA A 172 -9.37 15.77 -15.52
N ALA A 173 -8.06 15.82 -15.81
CA ALA A 173 -7.41 16.99 -16.37
C ALA A 173 -7.78 17.18 -17.85
N GLU A 174 -7.88 18.45 -18.28
CA GLU A 174 -8.14 18.82 -19.69
C GLU A 174 -6.99 18.43 -20.65
#